data_AF-A0A7W4IZB4-F1
#
_entry.id   AF-A0A7W4IZB4-F1
#
_cell.length_a   1.000
_cell.length_b   1.000
_cell.length_c   1.000
_cell.angle_alpha   90.00
_cell.angle_beta   90.00
_cell.angle_gamma   90.00
#
_symmetry.space_group_name_H-M   'P 1'
#
loop_
_entity.id
_entity.type
_entity.pdbx_description
1 polymer ?
#
loop_
_entity_poly.entity_id
_entity_poly.type
_entity_poly.pdbx_seq_one_letter_code
_entity_poly.pdbx_strand_id
1 'polypeptide(L)'
;MTSIPDVIDHLVNIGAHPHLNALREHRPVLRANAQATFQALFYPRDETEVTCVERRALGFYTVLLHNIASAEAFYGLLLDEAQPEDAELGALIRELASESLLKGPYGCFPEGPLTAEDQPGPHYRISEDRRGWLGERLAGAIEHAHLLIFHPRDVRPAHMERLAEAGWSVSGIVTLSQLIAFLSFQLRLVRGLEVLRDRGTN
;
A
#
# COMPACT_ATOMS: atom_id res chain seq x y z
N MET A 1 -5.96 15.36 11.93
CA MET A 1 -7.35 15.03 11.55
C MET A 1 -8.20 14.62 12.77
N THR A 2 -9.52 14.77 12.70
CA THR A 2 -10.47 14.14 13.64
C THR A 2 -10.23 12.62 13.69
N SER A 3 -10.28 12.01 14.87
CA SER A 3 -10.06 10.57 15.03
C SER A 3 -11.08 9.79 14.20
N ILE A 4 -10.62 9.14 13.12
CA ILE A 4 -11.45 8.27 12.29
C ILE A 4 -11.60 6.93 13.02
N PRO A 5 -12.83 6.53 13.41
CA PRO A 5 -13.03 5.32 14.21
C PRO A 5 -12.69 4.03 13.46
N ASP A 6 -12.94 3.98 12.16
CA ASP A 6 -12.58 2.86 11.28
C ASP A 6 -12.30 3.41 9.87
N VAL A 7 -11.06 3.22 9.39
CA VAL A 7 -10.62 3.75 8.09
C VAL A 7 -11.39 3.09 6.93
N ILE A 8 -11.63 1.78 6.97
CA ILE A 8 -12.35 1.08 5.88
C ILE A 8 -13.76 1.65 5.74
N ASP A 9 -14.46 1.84 6.86
CA ASP A 9 -15.79 2.42 6.94
C ASP A 9 -15.82 3.86 6.42
N HIS A 10 -14.79 4.64 6.73
CA HIS A 10 -14.61 5.98 6.18
C HIS A 10 -14.43 5.95 4.66
N LEU A 11 -13.56 5.07 4.14
CA LEU A 11 -13.26 4.96 2.70
C LEU A 11 -14.46 4.56 1.85
N VAL A 12 -15.43 3.82 2.41
CA VAL A 12 -16.67 3.42 1.72
C VAL A 12 -17.87 4.32 2.04
N ASN A 13 -17.67 5.39 2.82
CA ASN A 13 -18.75 6.25 3.31
C ASN A 13 -19.89 5.43 3.96
N ILE A 14 -19.54 4.57 4.93
CA ILE A 14 -20.45 3.54 5.46
C ILE A 14 -21.79 4.12 5.96
N GLY A 15 -21.79 5.36 6.48
CA GLY A 15 -22.98 6.02 7.02
C GLY A 15 -24.06 6.30 5.96
N ALA A 16 -23.68 6.42 4.69
CA ALA A 16 -24.62 6.55 3.58
C ALA A 16 -25.21 5.20 3.14
N HIS A 17 -24.74 4.07 3.70
CA HIS A 17 -25.06 2.72 3.23
C HIS A 17 -25.43 1.78 4.41
N PRO A 18 -26.66 1.87 4.96
CA PRO A 18 -27.07 1.09 6.13
C PRO A 18 -26.92 -0.43 5.97
N HIS A 19 -27.15 -0.95 4.76
CA HIS A 19 -26.98 -2.37 4.47
C HIS A 19 -25.51 -2.82 4.57
N LEU A 20 -24.55 -2.00 4.13
CA LEU A 20 -23.13 -2.28 4.32
C LEU A 20 -22.73 -2.18 5.79
N ASN A 21 -23.26 -1.19 6.51
CA ASN A 21 -23.00 -1.03 7.93
C ASN A 21 -23.42 -2.29 8.71
N ALA A 22 -24.61 -2.83 8.45
CA ALA A 22 -25.08 -4.06 9.07
C ALA A 22 -24.14 -5.25 8.80
N LEU A 23 -23.66 -5.41 7.57
CA LEU A 23 -22.68 -6.45 7.22
C LEU A 23 -21.37 -6.30 8.01
N ARG A 24 -20.89 -5.07 8.16
CA ARG A 24 -19.68 -4.77 8.94
C ARG A 24 -19.91 -5.03 10.43
N GLU A 25 -21.06 -4.65 10.99
CA GLU A 25 -21.44 -4.90 12.39
C GLU A 25 -21.45 -6.38 12.78
N HIS A 26 -21.68 -7.30 11.84
CA HIS A 26 -21.54 -8.74 12.09
C HIS A 26 -20.09 -9.22 12.29
N ARG A 27 -19.07 -8.37 12.05
CA ARG A 27 -17.64 -8.70 12.15
C ARG A 27 -16.88 -7.71 13.04
N PRO A 28 -17.31 -7.46 14.29
CA PRO A 28 -16.77 -6.37 15.12
C PRO A 28 -15.28 -6.55 15.45
N VAL A 29 -14.84 -7.80 15.66
CA VAL A 29 -13.42 -8.11 15.92
C VAL A 29 -12.54 -7.80 14.70
N LEU A 30 -13.01 -8.11 13.49
CA LEU A 30 -12.25 -7.81 12.27
C LEU A 30 -12.14 -6.30 12.05
N ARG A 31 -13.21 -5.54 12.33
CA ARG A 31 -13.20 -4.06 12.29
C ARG A 31 -12.16 -3.49 13.24
N ALA A 32 -12.26 -3.86 14.53
CA ALA A 32 -11.35 -3.39 15.56
C ALA A 32 -9.89 -3.74 15.26
N ASN A 33 -9.61 -4.97 14.82
CA ASN A 33 -8.25 -5.40 14.48
C ASN A 33 -7.71 -4.67 13.25
N ALA A 34 -8.52 -4.44 12.20
CA ALA A 34 -8.08 -3.70 11.03
C ALA A 34 -7.71 -2.25 11.39
N GLN A 35 -8.52 -1.60 12.23
CA GLN A 35 -8.23 -0.25 12.72
C GLN A 35 -6.98 -0.21 13.61
N ALA A 36 -6.82 -1.17 14.52
CA ALA A 36 -5.64 -1.26 15.37
C ALA A 36 -4.36 -1.47 14.55
N THR A 37 -4.41 -2.31 13.51
CA THR A 37 -3.30 -2.50 12.57
C THR A 37 -2.98 -1.22 11.80
N PHE A 38 -3.98 -0.49 11.31
CA PHE A 38 -3.77 0.82 10.69
C PHE A 38 -3.04 1.79 11.64
N GLN A 39 -3.50 1.89 12.89
CA GLN A 39 -2.87 2.74 13.90
C GLN A 39 -1.43 2.33 14.17
N ALA A 40 -1.16 1.03 14.35
CA ALA A 40 0.19 0.54 14.59
C ALA A 40 1.15 0.81 13.42
N LEU A 41 0.65 0.76 12.18
CA LEU A 41 1.48 0.94 10.97
C LEU A 41 1.73 2.41 10.62
N PHE A 42 0.75 3.30 10.83
CA PHE A 42 0.82 4.72 10.40
C PHE A 42 1.03 5.72 11.54
N TYR A 43 0.87 5.28 12.79
CA TYR A 43 1.15 6.05 14.00
C TYR A 43 2.00 5.22 14.97
N PRO A 44 3.21 4.82 14.54
CA PRO A 44 4.09 4.01 15.36
C PRO A 44 4.52 4.77 16.62
N ARG A 45 4.80 4.03 17.70
CA ARG A 45 5.45 4.60 18.89
C ARG A 45 6.97 4.75 18.72
N ASP A 46 7.51 4.05 17.73
CA ASP A 46 8.93 3.97 17.43
C ASP A 46 9.16 4.13 15.92
N GLU A 47 9.93 5.15 15.57
CA GLU A 47 10.25 5.54 14.20
C GLU A 47 11.71 5.26 13.84
N THR A 48 12.47 4.56 14.71
CA THR A 48 13.90 4.28 14.52
C THR A 48 14.17 3.49 13.24
N GLU A 49 13.35 2.47 12.98
CA GLU A 49 13.55 1.56 11.84
C GLU A 49 12.87 2.02 10.56
N VAL A 50 11.73 2.72 10.68
CA VAL A 50 10.96 3.27 9.56
C VAL A 50 10.23 4.52 10.05
N THR A 51 10.49 5.66 9.42
CA THR A 51 9.91 6.95 9.84
C THR A 51 8.42 7.03 9.50
N CYS A 52 7.69 7.94 10.14
CA CYS A 52 6.29 8.23 9.78
C CYS A 52 6.16 8.65 8.32
N VAL A 53 7.06 9.49 7.80
CA VAL A 53 7.04 9.97 6.41
C VAL A 53 7.27 8.81 5.44
N GLU A 54 8.25 7.93 5.70
CA GLU A 54 8.52 6.74 4.87
C GLU A 54 7.28 5.82 4.81
N ARG A 55 6.63 5.57 5.94
CA ARG A 55 5.39 4.75 6.02
C ARG A 55 4.26 5.36 5.20
N ARG A 56 4.06 6.67 5.31
CA ARG A 56 3.00 7.40 4.63
C ARG A 56 3.27 7.48 3.12
N ALA A 57 4.49 7.76 2.70
CA ALA A 57 4.88 7.81 1.30
C ALA A 57 4.72 6.44 0.63
N LEU A 58 5.23 5.37 1.26
CA LEU A 58 5.06 4.01 0.78
C LEU A 58 3.58 3.59 0.75
N GLY A 59 2.82 3.99 1.78
CA GLY A 59 1.40 3.70 1.84
C GLY A 59 0.61 4.40 0.75
N PHE A 60 0.90 5.67 0.49
CA PHE A 60 0.26 6.44 -0.56
C PHE A 60 0.61 5.87 -1.95
N TYR A 61 1.88 5.54 -2.20
CA TYR A 61 2.30 4.85 -3.42
C TYR A 61 1.53 3.53 -3.63
N THR A 62 1.43 2.69 -2.58
CA THR A 62 0.70 1.42 -2.63
C THR A 62 -0.77 1.62 -2.98
N VAL A 63 -1.40 2.64 -2.41
CA VAL A 63 -2.81 2.97 -2.65
C VAL A 63 -3.06 3.42 -4.09
N LEU A 64 -2.19 4.27 -4.63
CA LEU A 64 -2.27 4.74 -6.02
C LEU A 64 -2.24 3.57 -7.02
N LEU A 65 -1.46 2.52 -6.74
CA LEU A 65 -1.40 1.32 -7.60
C LEU A 65 -2.69 0.47 -7.59
N HIS A 66 -3.61 0.69 -6.64
CA HIS A 66 -4.91 -0.01 -6.57
C HIS A 66 -6.08 0.79 -7.15
N ASN A 67 -5.86 2.06 -7.50
CA ASN A 67 -6.82 2.94 -8.18
C ASN A 67 -8.20 3.02 -7.46
N ILE A 68 -8.19 3.39 -6.18
CA ILE A 68 -9.38 3.58 -5.34
C ILE A 68 -9.41 5.03 -4.88
N ALA A 69 -10.25 5.86 -5.52
CA ALA A 69 -10.24 7.31 -5.35
C ALA A 69 -10.40 7.80 -3.90
N SER A 70 -11.26 7.15 -3.11
CA SER A 70 -11.43 7.53 -1.69
C SER A 70 -10.17 7.24 -0.87
N ALA A 71 -9.48 6.14 -1.17
CA ALA A 71 -8.23 5.79 -0.52
C ALA A 71 -7.10 6.74 -0.96
N GLU A 72 -7.01 7.08 -2.24
CA GLU A 72 -6.02 8.04 -2.75
C GLU A 72 -6.16 9.40 -2.07
N ALA A 73 -7.40 9.89 -1.94
CA ALA A 73 -7.66 11.14 -1.22
C ALA A 73 -7.24 11.04 0.26
N PHE A 74 -7.62 9.96 0.94
CA PHE A 74 -7.32 9.77 2.36
C PHE A 74 -5.81 9.64 2.64
N TYR A 75 -5.11 8.78 1.90
CA TYR A 75 -3.69 8.53 2.11
C TYR A 75 -2.80 9.66 1.58
N GLY A 76 -3.26 10.42 0.59
CA GLY A 76 -2.60 11.67 0.18
C GLY A 76 -2.63 12.72 1.30
N LEU A 77 -3.80 12.94 1.90
CA LEU A 77 -3.92 13.84 3.07
C LEU A 77 -3.09 13.34 4.26
N LEU A 78 -3.03 12.02 4.47
CA LEU A 78 -2.22 11.44 5.55
C LEU A 78 -0.72 11.69 5.36
N LEU A 79 -0.23 11.69 4.12
CA LEU A 79 1.16 12.07 3.81
C LEU A 79 1.38 13.56 4.06
N ASP A 80 0.48 14.41 3.56
CA ASP A 80 0.56 15.87 3.71
C ASP A 80 0.45 16.35 5.18
N GLU A 81 -0.03 15.51 6.10
CA GLU A 81 -0.12 15.83 7.54
C GLU A 81 1.24 15.94 8.26
N ALA A 82 2.36 15.51 7.67
CA ALA A 82 3.64 15.51 8.38
C ALA A 82 4.33 16.89 8.33
N GLN A 83 4.60 17.48 7.16
CA GLN A 83 5.32 18.75 6.96
C GLN A 83 5.00 19.39 5.58
N PRO A 84 5.18 20.72 5.39
CA PRO A 84 4.98 21.38 4.09
C PRO A 84 5.85 20.82 2.94
N GLU A 85 7.06 20.37 3.24
CA GLU A 85 7.95 19.67 2.29
C GLU A 85 7.38 18.31 1.80
N ASP A 86 6.40 17.73 2.50
CA ASP A 86 5.77 16.47 2.08
C ASP A 86 4.83 16.64 0.88
N ALA A 87 4.42 17.87 0.56
CA ALA A 87 3.60 18.13 -0.63
C ALA A 87 4.37 17.84 -1.93
N GLU A 88 5.66 18.18 -1.99
CA GLU A 88 6.53 17.86 -3.13
C GLU A 88 6.77 16.34 -3.23
N LEU A 89 6.98 15.69 -2.08
CA LEU A 89 7.07 14.23 -2.01
C LEU A 89 5.78 13.58 -2.50
N GLY A 90 4.61 14.04 -2.05
CA GLY A 90 3.32 13.53 -2.50
C GLY A 90 3.08 13.72 -3.99
N ALA A 91 3.55 14.84 -4.58
CA ALA A 91 3.52 15.03 -6.04
C ALA A 91 4.40 14.00 -6.77
N LEU A 92 5.64 13.82 -6.30
CA LEU A 92 6.56 12.84 -6.88
C LEU A 92 6.02 11.40 -6.76
N ILE A 93 5.45 11.03 -5.61
CA ILE A 93 4.84 9.69 -5.41
C ILE A 93 3.70 9.44 -6.41
N ARG A 94 2.88 10.45 -6.74
CA ARG A 94 1.85 10.34 -7.79
C ARG A 94 2.45 10.10 -9.17
N GLU A 95 3.53 10.80 -9.50
CA GLU A 95 4.24 10.60 -10.77
C GLU A 95 4.82 9.19 -10.88
N LEU A 96 5.51 8.72 -9.82
CA LEU A 96 6.06 7.36 -9.74
C LEU A 96 4.96 6.30 -9.90
N ALA A 97 3.81 6.47 -9.25
CA ALA A 97 2.70 5.53 -9.38
C ALA A 97 2.10 5.55 -10.79
N SER A 98 1.95 6.73 -11.39
CA SER A 98 1.44 6.89 -12.75
C SER A 98 2.35 6.21 -13.79
N GLU A 99 3.67 6.38 -13.68
CA GLU A 99 4.63 5.77 -14.62
C GLU A 99 4.80 4.25 -14.43
N SER A 100 4.45 3.72 -13.25
CA SER A 100 4.68 2.31 -12.89
C SER A 100 3.42 1.45 -12.81
N LEU A 101 2.24 2.01 -13.11
CA LEU A 101 0.97 1.31 -13.04
C LEU A 101 0.89 0.20 -14.09
N LEU A 102 0.65 -1.04 -13.65
CA LEU A 102 0.53 -2.22 -14.50
C LEU A 102 -0.77 -2.99 -14.24
N LYS A 103 -0.99 -4.06 -15.03
CA LYS A 103 -2.05 -5.06 -14.82
C LYS A 103 -1.43 -6.42 -14.53
N GLY A 104 -1.08 -6.67 -13.27
CA GLY A 104 -0.54 -7.94 -12.79
C GLY A 104 -1.62 -8.87 -12.17
N PRO A 105 -1.23 -9.95 -11.47
CA PRO A 105 0.15 -10.28 -11.07
C PRO A 105 0.92 -11.07 -12.13
N TYR A 106 2.15 -10.61 -12.39
CA TYR A 106 3.19 -11.27 -13.16
C TYR A 106 3.99 -12.26 -12.30
N GLY A 107 4.87 -12.99 -13.00
CA GLY A 107 5.94 -13.80 -12.44
C GLY A 107 5.87 -15.25 -12.83
N CYS A 108 6.91 -15.99 -12.43
CA CYS A 108 7.11 -17.39 -12.81
C CYS A 108 7.00 -18.35 -11.62
N PHE A 109 6.44 -19.53 -11.87
CA PHE A 109 6.43 -20.65 -10.94
C PHE A 109 7.70 -21.51 -11.09
N PRO A 110 8.13 -22.22 -10.02
CA PRO A 110 9.10 -23.30 -10.18
C PRO A 110 8.61 -24.33 -11.22
N GLU A 111 9.54 -25.04 -11.88
CA GLU A 111 9.20 -26.05 -12.87
C GLU A 111 8.13 -27.02 -12.34
N GLY A 112 7.00 -27.09 -13.04
CA GLY A 112 5.86 -27.89 -12.61
C GLY A 112 4.57 -27.53 -13.35
N PRO A 113 3.42 -28.08 -12.92
CA PRO A 113 2.13 -27.86 -13.60
C PRO A 113 1.69 -26.39 -13.59
N LEU A 114 2.12 -25.61 -12.59
CA LEU A 114 1.77 -24.19 -12.46
C LEU A 114 2.58 -23.29 -13.39
N THR A 115 3.64 -23.77 -14.04
CA THR A 115 4.40 -22.98 -15.04
C THR A 115 3.52 -22.54 -16.22
N ALA A 116 2.40 -23.24 -16.48
CA ALA A 116 1.40 -22.82 -17.47
C ALA A 116 0.69 -21.50 -17.09
N GLU A 117 0.76 -21.09 -15.82
CA GLU A 117 0.21 -19.82 -15.31
C GLU A 117 1.27 -18.71 -15.23
N ASP A 118 2.49 -18.95 -15.74
CA ASP A 118 3.55 -17.93 -15.81
C ASP A 118 3.09 -16.73 -16.64
N GLN A 119 3.30 -15.53 -16.10
CA GLN A 119 2.95 -14.31 -16.79
C GLN A 119 4.14 -13.34 -16.75
N PRO A 120 4.92 -13.20 -17.84
CA PRO A 120 6.05 -12.28 -17.85
C PRO A 120 5.56 -10.82 -17.80
N GLY A 121 6.32 -9.96 -17.12
CA GLY A 121 6.02 -8.54 -17.00
C GLY A 121 7.28 -7.69 -16.75
N PRO A 122 7.20 -6.37 -16.97
CA PRO A 122 8.32 -5.48 -16.72
C PRO A 122 8.51 -5.24 -15.22
N HIS A 123 9.74 -5.41 -14.73
CA HIS A 123 10.10 -4.94 -13.39
C HIS A 123 10.28 -3.43 -13.40
N TYR A 124 9.68 -2.74 -12.44
CA TYR A 124 9.84 -1.31 -12.31
C TYR A 124 11.15 -0.95 -11.59
N ARG A 125 11.82 0.07 -12.13
CA ARG A 125 13.02 0.69 -11.56
C ARG A 125 12.87 2.20 -11.66
N ILE A 126 13.11 2.89 -10.55
CA ILE A 126 13.07 4.34 -10.47
C ILE A 126 14.30 4.90 -11.18
N SER A 127 14.11 5.93 -12.02
CA SER A 127 15.21 6.59 -12.73
C SER A 127 16.23 7.20 -11.76
N GLU A 128 17.49 7.32 -12.20
CA GLU A 128 18.58 7.86 -11.36
C GLU A 128 18.27 9.27 -10.84
N ASP A 129 17.69 10.13 -11.68
CA ASP A 129 17.29 11.50 -11.29
C ASP A 129 16.27 11.50 -10.13
N ARG A 130 15.21 10.68 -10.25
CA ARG A 130 14.18 10.58 -9.20
C ARG A 130 14.73 9.91 -7.94
N ARG A 131 15.60 8.91 -8.10
CA ARG A 131 16.29 8.24 -6.99
C ARG A 131 17.21 9.20 -6.24
N GLY A 132 17.92 10.07 -6.95
CA GLY A 132 18.76 11.12 -6.35
C GLY A 132 17.98 12.10 -5.48
N TRP A 133 16.73 12.40 -5.85
CA TRP A 133 15.83 13.23 -5.05
C TRP A 133 15.22 12.48 -3.85
N LEU A 134 14.72 11.26 -4.05
CA LEU A 134 14.08 10.44 -2.99
C LEU A 134 15.07 9.92 -1.94
N GLY A 135 16.32 9.73 -2.34
CA GLY A 135 17.29 8.93 -1.62
C GLY A 135 17.11 7.43 -1.86
N GLU A 136 18.23 6.71 -1.76
CA GLU A 136 18.32 5.26 -2.03
C GLU A 136 17.31 4.44 -1.23
N ARG A 137 17.12 4.82 0.04
CA ARG A 137 16.33 4.07 1.00
C ARG A 137 14.84 4.06 0.64
N LEU A 138 14.22 5.23 0.46
CA LEU A 138 12.80 5.31 0.07
C LEU A 138 12.58 4.80 -1.36
N ALA A 139 13.51 5.07 -2.29
CA ALA A 139 13.44 4.53 -3.65
C ALA A 139 13.40 2.99 -3.65
N GLY A 140 14.26 2.34 -2.85
CA GLY A 140 14.26 0.89 -2.69
C GLY A 140 12.95 0.34 -2.12
N ALA A 141 12.34 1.04 -1.16
CA ALA A 141 11.05 0.63 -0.59
C ALA A 141 9.89 0.73 -1.61
N ILE A 142 9.88 1.77 -2.44
CA ILE A 142 8.87 1.96 -3.51
C ILE A 142 9.00 0.85 -4.56
N GLU A 143 10.21 0.52 -5.01
CA GLU A 143 10.45 -0.59 -5.94
C GLU A 143 10.03 -1.94 -5.32
N HIS A 144 10.23 -2.12 -4.01
CA HIS A 144 9.77 -3.32 -3.29
C HIS A 144 8.23 -3.39 -3.19
N ALA A 145 7.54 -2.27 -2.98
CA ALA A 145 6.08 -2.24 -3.05
C ALA A 145 5.58 -2.64 -4.45
N HIS A 146 6.19 -2.09 -5.50
CA HIS A 146 5.84 -2.47 -6.89
C HIS A 146 6.02 -3.97 -7.12
N LEU A 147 7.16 -4.52 -6.70
CA LEU A 147 7.45 -5.96 -6.76
C LEU A 147 6.39 -6.78 -6.02
N LEU A 148 6.01 -6.42 -4.79
CA LEU A 148 5.03 -7.20 -4.03
C LEU A 148 3.61 -7.11 -4.61
N ILE A 149 3.26 -6.00 -5.26
CA ILE A 149 1.94 -5.78 -5.84
C ILE A 149 1.80 -6.49 -7.18
N PHE A 150 2.80 -6.37 -8.06
CA PHE A 150 2.72 -6.85 -9.44
C PHE A 150 3.53 -8.11 -9.72
N HIS A 151 4.56 -8.41 -8.94
CA HIS A 151 5.47 -9.54 -9.14
C HIS A 151 5.68 -10.38 -7.87
N PRO A 152 4.62 -10.69 -7.08
CA PRO A 152 4.81 -11.39 -5.79
C PRO A 152 5.47 -12.76 -5.94
N ARG A 153 5.34 -13.40 -7.11
CA ARG A 153 5.95 -14.71 -7.43
C ARG A 153 7.44 -14.62 -7.74
N ASP A 154 7.94 -13.44 -8.09
CA ASP A 154 9.34 -13.21 -8.44
C ASP A 154 10.19 -12.80 -7.24
N VAL A 155 9.59 -12.65 -6.06
CA VAL A 155 10.35 -12.31 -4.83
C VAL A 155 11.42 -13.37 -4.56
N ARG A 156 12.68 -12.93 -4.44
CA ARG A 156 13.85 -13.78 -4.15
C ARG A 156 14.73 -13.14 -3.07
N PRO A 157 15.65 -13.90 -2.42
CA PRO A 157 16.59 -13.35 -1.43
C PRO A 157 17.35 -12.11 -1.91
N ALA A 158 17.77 -12.09 -3.18
CA ALA A 158 18.44 -10.95 -3.80
C ALA A 158 17.64 -9.63 -3.74
N HIS A 159 16.31 -9.69 -3.58
CA HIS A 159 15.48 -8.50 -3.45
C HIS A 159 15.54 -7.94 -2.02
N MET A 160 15.73 -8.80 -1.01
CA MET A 160 15.95 -8.39 0.36
C MET A 160 17.36 -7.82 0.55
N GLU A 161 18.35 -8.41 -0.13
CA GLU A 161 19.73 -7.91 -0.16
C GLU A 161 19.80 -6.48 -0.68
N ARG A 162 19.12 -6.17 -1.79
CA ARG A 162 19.05 -4.79 -2.31
C ARG A 162 18.42 -3.80 -1.33
N LEU A 163 17.41 -4.22 -0.56
CA LEU A 163 16.85 -3.38 0.49
C LEU A 163 17.87 -3.14 1.62
N ALA A 164 18.61 -4.16 2.01
CA ALA A 164 19.66 -4.02 3.01
C ALA A 164 20.78 -3.09 2.53
N GLU A 165 21.20 -3.20 1.26
CA GLU A 165 22.16 -2.30 0.62
C GLU A 165 21.65 -0.85 0.55
N ALA A 166 20.34 -0.66 0.37
CA ALA A 166 19.69 0.66 0.43
C ALA A 166 19.53 1.21 1.87
N GLY A 167 20.06 0.52 2.88
CA GLY A 167 20.08 0.96 4.27
C GLY A 167 18.85 0.54 5.09
N TRP A 168 18.07 -0.45 4.64
CA TRP A 168 17.00 -1.02 5.46
C TRP A 168 17.52 -2.10 6.40
N SER A 169 17.12 -2.01 7.68
CA SER A 169 17.31 -3.11 8.61
C SER A 169 16.34 -4.26 8.32
N VAL A 170 16.61 -5.44 8.89
CA VAL A 170 15.69 -6.57 8.82
C VAL A 170 14.31 -6.20 9.38
N SER A 171 14.25 -5.52 10.53
CA SER A 171 13.00 -5.04 11.14
C SER A 171 12.27 -4.05 10.24
N GLY A 172 13.01 -3.16 9.58
CA GLY A 172 12.49 -2.22 8.60
C GLY A 172 11.82 -2.95 7.42
N ILE A 173 12.53 -3.90 6.80
CA ILE A 173 12.00 -4.71 5.67
C ILE A 173 10.70 -5.43 6.05
N VAL A 174 10.66 -6.04 7.25
CA VAL A 174 9.44 -6.69 7.77
C VAL A 174 8.31 -5.68 7.91
N THR A 175 8.59 -4.51 8.49
CA THR A 175 7.59 -3.45 8.69
C THR A 175 7.02 -2.94 7.37
N LEU A 176 7.87 -2.66 6.37
CA LEU A 176 7.42 -2.23 5.05
C LEU A 176 6.54 -3.29 4.39
N SER A 177 6.96 -4.55 4.46
CA SER A 177 6.22 -5.67 3.85
C SER A 177 4.87 -5.90 4.52
N GLN A 178 4.80 -5.75 5.84
CA GLN A 178 3.54 -5.78 6.59
C GLN A 178 2.60 -4.63 6.21
N LEU A 179 3.16 -3.42 6.04
CA LEU A 179 2.40 -2.25 5.59
C LEU A 179 1.78 -2.48 4.21
N ILE A 180 2.57 -2.96 3.25
CA ILE A 180 2.11 -3.25 1.88
C ILE A 180 1.03 -4.34 1.91
N ALA A 181 1.27 -5.44 2.64
CA ALA A 181 0.30 -6.54 2.75
C ALA A 181 -1.02 -6.10 3.39
N PHE A 182 -0.95 -5.28 4.45
CA PHE A 182 -2.13 -4.71 5.10
C PHE A 182 -2.94 -3.82 4.15
N LEU A 183 -2.27 -2.93 3.41
CA LEU A 183 -2.95 -2.07 2.44
C LEU A 183 -3.59 -2.86 1.31
N SER A 184 -2.90 -3.85 0.74
CA SER A 184 -3.49 -4.74 -0.26
C SER A 184 -4.73 -5.49 0.27
N PHE A 185 -4.74 -5.88 1.56
CA PHE A 185 -5.95 -6.41 2.19
C PHE A 185 -7.05 -5.35 2.31
N GLN A 186 -6.73 -4.18 2.89
CA GLN A 186 -7.67 -3.10 3.15
C GLN A 186 -8.36 -2.65 1.85
N LEU A 187 -7.58 -2.42 0.79
CA LEU A 187 -8.05 -1.92 -0.50
C LEU A 187 -8.92 -2.95 -1.23
N ARG A 188 -8.57 -4.24 -1.16
CA ARG A 188 -9.44 -5.31 -1.70
C ARG A 188 -10.76 -5.40 -0.95
N LEU A 189 -10.74 -5.22 0.36
CA LEU A 189 -11.97 -5.19 1.17
C LEU A 189 -12.84 -3.99 0.83
N VAL A 190 -12.25 -2.79 0.71
CA VAL A 190 -12.94 -1.57 0.26
C VAL A 190 -13.59 -1.80 -1.10
N ARG A 191 -12.85 -2.31 -2.09
CA ARG A 191 -13.41 -2.62 -3.41
C ARG A 191 -14.54 -3.64 -3.34
N GLY A 192 -14.41 -4.68 -2.51
CA GLY A 192 -15.47 -5.67 -2.32
C GLY A 192 -16.76 -5.05 -1.75
N LEU A 193 -16.64 -4.12 -0.81
CA LEU A 193 -17.76 -3.38 -0.25
C LEU A 193 -18.39 -2.42 -1.27
N GLU A 194 -17.59 -1.75 -2.12
CA GLU A 194 -18.10 -0.92 -3.23
C GLU A 194 -18.93 -1.75 -4.21
N VAL A 195 -18.49 -2.96 -4.56
CA VAL A 195 -19.26 -3.88 -5.41
C VAL A 195 -20.58 -4.28 -4.75
N LEU A 196 -20.60 -4.52 -3.44
CA LEU A 196 -21.83 -4.85 -2.71
C LEU A 196 -22.78 -3.65 -2.62
N ARG A 197 -22.25 -2.44 -2.43
CA ARG A 197 -23.02 -1.19 -2.47
C ARG A 197 -23.77 -1.06 -3.79
N ASP A 198 -23.06 -1.20 -4.90
CA ASP A 198 -23.59 -0.98 -6.25
C ASP A 198 -24.62 -2.07 -6.64
N ARG A 199 -24.54 -3.27 -6.02
CA ARG A 199 -25.54 -4.33 -6.15
C ARG A 199 -26.78 -4.13 -5.28
N GLY A 200 -26.62 -3.54 -4.08
CA GLY A 200 -27.72 -3.26 -3.15
C GLY A 200 -28.60 -2.07 -3.56
N THR A 201 -28.22 -1.35 -4.61
CA THR A 201 -28.98 -0.23 -5.20
C THR A 201 -29.82 -0.62 -6.43
N ASN A 202 -29.85 -1.90 -6.83
CA ASN A 202 -30.71 -2.44 -7.89
C ASN A 202 -31.95 -3.15 -7.34
#